data_AF-A0A1C4NIL4-F1
#
_entry.id   AF-A0A1C4NIL4-F1
#
_cell.length_a   1.000
_cell.length_b   1.000
_cell.length_c   1.000
_cell.angle_alpha   90.00
_cell.angle_beta   90.00
_cell.angle_gamma   90.00
#
_symmetry.space_group_name_H-M   'P 1'
#
loop_
_entity.id
_entity.type
_entity.pdbx_description
1 polymer ?
#
loop_
_entity_poly.entity_id
_entity_poly.type
_entity_poly.pdbx_seq_one_letter_code
_entity_poly.pdbx_strand_id
1 'polypeptide(L)' 'MAGPTPVSALIHAATMVAAGIYLVARLLPVFTASAAALTVLSAMAAVTMIGSALAALAQDDIKRVLA' A
#
# COMPACT_ATOMS: atom_id res chain seq x y z
N MET A 1 -10.31 -2.76 -10.98
CA MET A 1 -10.53 -1.30 -10.95
C MET A 1 -11.68 -0.88 -11.88
N ALA A 2 -12.84 -0.51 -11.34
CA ALA A 2 -14.02 -0.17 -12.16
C ALA A 2 -14.01 1.24 -12.75
N GLY A 3 -13.29 2.19 -12.14
CA GLY A 3 -13.25 3.59 -12.59
C GLY A 3 -12.42 3.80 -13.87
N PRO A 4 -12.53 4.98 -14.51
CA PRO A 4 -11.70 5.36 -15.65
C PRO A 4 -10.20 5.25 -15.34
N THR A 5 -9.39 4.93 -16.35
CA THR A 5 -7.94 4.76 -16.17
C THR A 5 -7.23 5.99 -15.60
N PRO A 6 -7.54 7.25 -16.01
CA PRO A 6 -6.92 8.43 -15.41
C PRO A 6 -7.27 8.60 -13.92
N VAL A 7 -8.50 8.30 -13.53
CA VAL A 7 -8.95 8.36 -12.13
C VAL A 7 -8.24 7.30 -11.30
N SER A 8 -8.11 6.09 -11.85
CA SER A 8 -7.40 4.98 -11.21
C SER A 8 -5.93 5.35 -10.97
N ALA A 9 -5.26 5.92 -11.98
CA ALA A 9 -3.88 6.37 -11.87
C ALA A 9 -3.69 7.47 -10.82
N LEU A 10 -4.55 8.50 -10.83
CA LEU A 10 -4.48 9.59 -9.84
C LEU A 10 -4.64 9.05 -8.42
N ILE A 11 -5.65 8.19 -8.20
CA ILE A 11 -5.98 7.72 -6.85
C ILE A 11 -4.92 6.75 -6.32
N HIS A 12 -4.47 5.79 -7.13
CA HIS A 12 -3.61 4.70 -6.65
C HIS A 12 -2.13 5.08 -6.65
N ALA A 13 -1.67 5.93 -7.56
CA ALA A 13 -0.26 6.32 -7.60
C ALA A 13 0.03 7.59 -6.78
N ALA A 14 -0.84 8.59 -6.80
CA ALA A 14 -0.51 9.93 -6.32
C ALA A 14 -1.23 10.36 -5.04
N THR A 15 -2.44 9.87 -4.74
CA THR A 15 -3.23 10.40 -3.61
C THR A 15 -3.42 9.42 -2.47
N MET A 16 -4.10 8.29 -2.67
CA MET A 16 -4.52 7.41 -1.58
C MET A 16 -3.33 6.73 -0.89
N VAL A 17 -2.43 6.13 -1.68
CA VAL A 17 -1.24 5.44 -1.14
C VAL A 17 -0.27 6.45 -0.51
N ALA A 18 -0.07 7.60 -1.16
CA ALA A 18 0.77 8.67 -0.64
C ALA A 18 0.28 9.21 0.70
N ALA A 19 -1.05 9.38 0.87
CA ALA A 19 -1.62 9.86 2.12
C ALA A 19 -1.33 8.92 3.30
N GLY A 20 -1.43 7.59 3.09
CA GLY A 20 -1.11 6.60 4.13
C GLY A 20 0.37 6.65 4.54
N ILE A 21 1.27 6.64 3.57
CA ILE A 21 2.72 6.72 3.83
C ILE A 21 3.10 8.07 4.45
N TYR A 22 2.48 9.17 4.02
CA TYR A 22 2.69 10.50 4.60
C TYR A 22 2.34 10.52 6.10
N LEU A 23 1.21 9.94 6.49
CA LEU A 23 0.82 9.85 7.91
C LEU A 23 1.87 9.10 8.72
N VAL A 24 2.29 7.92 8.26
CA VAL A 24 3.31 7.09 8.94
C VAL A 24 4.63 7.84 9.04
N ALA A 25 5.09 8.46 7.97
CA ALA A 25 6.32 9.23 7.95
C ALA A 25 6.25 10.44 8.89
N ARG A 26 5.12 11.16 8.90
CA ARG A 26 4.94 12.34 9.76
C ARG A 26 4.86 11.98 11.24
N LEU A 27 4.28 10.82 11.55
CA LEU A 27 4.16 10.28 12.90
C LEU A 27 5.28 9.30 13.24
N LEU A 28 6.37 9.26 12.48
CA LEU A 28 7.48 8.35 12.74
C LEU A 28 7.98 8.41 14.19
N PRO A 29 8.12 9.59 14.85
CA PRO A 29 8.49 9.63 16.27
C PRO A 29 7.55 8.82 17.18
N VAL A 30 6.25 8.80 16.88
CA VAL A 30 5.25 8.02 17.63
C VAL A 30 5.44 6.52 17.40
N PHE A 31 5.67 6.11 16.14
CA PHE A 31 5.94 4.71 15.84
C PHE A 31 7.24 4.22 16.48
N THR A 32 8.30 5.04 16.45
CA THR A 32 9.59 4.67 17.06
C THR A 32 9.55 4.63 18.59
N ALA A 33 8.55 5.24 19.23
CA ALA A 33 8.35 5.15 20.67
C ALA A 33 7.85 3.77 21.13
N SER A 34 7.41 2.90 20.21
CA SER A 34 6.93 1.55 20.53
C SER A 34 7.48 0.51 19.55
N ALA A 35 8.38 -0.35 20.04
CA ALA A 35 8.91 -1.46 19.27
C ALA A 35 7.80 -2.39 18.75
N ALA A 36 6.77 -2.66 19.57
CA ALA A 36 5.63 -3.47 19.17
C ALA A 36 4.87 -2.85 17.99
N ALA A 37 4.67 -1.53 17.97
CA ALA A 37 4.00 -0.85 16.85
C ALA A 37 4.80 -0.99 15.54
N LEU A 38 6.14 -0.86 15.61
CA LEU A 38 7.01 -1.09 14.45
C LEU A 38 6.99 -2.54 13.97
N THR A 39 6.98 -3.51 14.89
CA THR A 39 6.89 -4.93 14.54
C THR A 39 5.57 -5.27 13.84
N VAL A 40 4.45 -4.72 14.32
CA VAL A 40 3.15 -4.92 13.67
C VAL A 40 3.13 -4.28 12.29
N LEU A 41 3.61 -3.03 12.18
CA LEU A 41 3.68 -2.32 10.89
C LEU A 41 4.52 -3.09 9.86
N SER A 42 5.70 -3.58 10.25
CA SER A 42 6.59 -4.31 9.36
C SER A 42 6.03 -5.69 8.98
N ALA A 43 5.42 -6.41 9.92
CA ALA A 43 4.77 -7.68 9.64
C ALA A 43 3.59 -7.51 8.66
N MET A 44 2.75 -6.51 8.87
CA MET A 44 1.64 -6.20 7.96
C MET A 44 2.15 -5.83 6.57
N ALA A 45 3.20 -5.02 6.47
CA ALA A 45 3.81 -4.64 5.19
C ALA A 45 4.39 -5.87 4.45
N ALA A 46 5.11 -6.75 5.16
CA ALA A 46 5.69 -7.95 4.58
C ALA A 46 4.62 -8.91 4.04
N VAL A 47 3.59 -9.20 4.85
CA VAL A 47 2.49 -10.09 4.44
C VAL A 47 1.73 -9.50 3.25
N THR A 48 1.45 -8.19 3.29
CA THR A 48 0.71 -7.53 2.19
C THR A 48 1.51 -7.52 0.90
N MET A 49 2.82 -7.20 0.94
CA MET A 49 3.68 -7.22 -0.26
C MET A 49 3.77 -8.59 -0.90
N ILE A 50 4.00 -9.64 -0.09
CA ILE A 50 4.12 -11.00 -0.63
C ILE A 50 2.76 -11.47 -1.15
N GLY A 51 1.69 -11.25 -0.38
CA GLY A 51 0.34 -11.63 -0.78
C GLY A 51 -0.13 -10.94 -2.06
N SER A 52 0.11 -9.63 -2.20
CA SER A 52 -0.26 -8.88 -3.41
C SER A 52 0.60 -9.26 -4.61
N ALA A 53 1.90 -9.51 -4.43
CA ALA A 53 2.76 -9.98 -5.51
C ALA A 53 2.28 -11.33 -6.07
N LEU A 54 1.94 -12.28 -5.18
CA LEU A 54 1.40 -13.58 -5.60
C LEU A 54 0.03 -13.42 -6.29
N ALA A 55 -0.85 -12.57 -5.77
CA ALA A 55 -2.15 -12.31 -6.39
C ALA A 55 -2.03 -11.66 -7.77
N ALA A 56 -1.08 -10.74 -7.95
CA ALA A 56 -0.83 -10.06 -9.22
C ALA A 56 -0.34 -11.03 -10.31
N LEU A 57 0.46 -12.04 -9.96
CA LEU A 57 0.90 -13.09 -10.90
C LEU A 57 -0.26 -13.93 -11.46
N ALA A 58 -1.38 -14.00 -10.74
CA ALA A 58 -2.57 -14.75 -11.14
C ALA A 58 -3.68 -13.85 -11.71
N GLN A 59 -3.39 -12.59 -12.06
CA GLN A 59 -4.37 -11.67 -12.64
C GLN A 59 -4.21 -11.51 -14.15
N ASP A 60 -5.33 -11.64 -14.86
CA ASP A 60 -5.40 -11.47 -16.32
C ASP A 60 -5.73 -10.02 -16.75
N ASP A 61 -6.27 -9.19 -15.85
CA ASP A 61 -6.62 -7.79 -16.12
C ASP A 61 -5.49 -6.85 -15.69
N ILE A 62 -4.90 -6.13 -16.66
CA ILE A 62 -3.75 -5.25 -16.42
C ILE A 62 -4.01 -4.16 -15.37
N LYS A 63 -5.25 -3.65 -15.27
CA LYS A 63 -5.58 -2.64 -14.26
C LYS A 63 -5.67 -3.26 -12.87
N ARG A 64 -6.03 -4.55 -12.76
CA ARG A 64 -5.99 -5.29 -11.49
C ARG A 64 -4.58 -5.74 -11.12
N VAL A 65 -3.73 -6.03 -12.10
CA VAL A 65 -2.29 -6.31 -11.85
C VAL A 65 -1.58 -5.09 -11.29
N LEU A 66 -1.90 -3.89 -11.80
CA LEU A 66 -1.29 -2.62 -11.36
C LEU A 66 -1.88 -2.05 -10.07
N ALA A 67 -3.01 -2.60 -9.60
CA ALA A 67 -3.71 -2.13 -8.40
C ALA A 67 -3.23 -2.89 -7.16
#